data_AF-A0A3N4HI71-F1
#
_entry.id   AF-A0A3N4HI71-F1
#
_cell.length_a   1.000
_cell.length_b   1.000
_cell.length_c   1.000
_cell.angle_alpha   90.00
_cell.angle_beta   90.00
_cell.angle_gamma   90.00
#
_symmetry.space_group_name_H-M   'P 1'
#
loop_
_entity.id
_entity.type
_entity.pdbx_description
1 polymer ?
#
loop_
_entity_poly.entity_id
_entity_poly.type
_entity_poly.pdbx_seq_one_letter_code
_entity_poly.pdbx_strand_id
1 'polypeptide(L)'
;MTDKVTTTPIVAPISSFISSPIITIHLVRSGFSDSASVVSEEGASDTIVSSNEHEGGNVPVAPISSNEAGKSILATSSLHLSALTNHSDYFKSLISFNGVEFSQKCVYLETPLDGMDGYSKVAFNCFVDFSYSGSYDLAHYTYVDSRNNDTIPISRHANVALVYLAAIYILADKLLSNKLKKCTLVKMRNTLLVLDKKLKNGSKLFWAELEKTVGIVFDYTAPSMGSSTDGVSVEDFARKNAHLVDSKERSAWLGNEPMRKMIAAYLAERWWLQEDGKINLMEGSVLGRKWLIDQYPELATLILGFMLSGSTIKLKDMPASEFGLEEADFGPK
;
A
#
# COMPACT_ATOMS: atom_id res chain seq x y z
N MET A 1 -11.16 -20.32 31.02
CA MET A 1 -10.80 -18.93 31.35
C MET A 1 -9.43 -18.68 30.78
N THR A 2 -9.35 -18.00 29.64
CA THR A 2 -8.08 -17.58 29.03
C THR A 2 -7.94 -16.09 29.31
N ASP A 3 -7.00 -15.73 30.17
CA ASP A 3 -6.72 -14.33 30.50
C ASP A 3 -6.21 -13.61 29.25
N LYS A 4 -7.06 -12.75 28.67
CA LYS A 4 -6.65 -11.83 27.60
C LYS A 4 -5.75 -10.76 28.22
N VAL A 5 -4.44 -10.95 28.10
CA VAL A 5 -3.43 -9.92 28.40
C VAL A 5 -3.72 -8.72 27.49
N THR A 6 -4.25 -7.66 28.07
CA THR A 6 -4.51 -6.39 27.38
C THR A 6 -3.20 -5.61 27.36
N THR A 7 -2.42 -5.76 26.30
CA THR A 7 -1.18 -5.01 26.12
C THR A 7 -1.52 -3.57 25.77
N THR A 8 -1.53 -2.68 26.76
CA THR A 8 -1.65 -1.24 26.51
C THR A 8 -0.51 -0.80 25.58
N PRO A 9 -0.79 0.00 24.54
CA PRO A 9 0.25 0.47 23.63
C PRO A 9 1.27 1.30 24.43
N ILE A 10 2.49 0.79 24.55
CA ILE A 10 3.59 1.48 25.19
C ILE A 10 4.01 2.60 24.25
N VAL A 11 3.50 3.81 24.50
CA VAL A 11 4.04 5.02 23.89
C VAL A 11 5.44 5.22 24.47
N ALA A 12 6.46 5.21 23.62
CA ALA A 12 7.83 5.41 24.06
C ALA A 12 7.92 6.77 24.79
N PRO A 13 8.52 6.84 26.00
CA PRO A 13 8.62 8.08 26.74
C PRO A 13 9.43 9.11 25.92
N ILE A 14 9.00 10.37 25.94
CA ILE A 14 9.62 11.46 25.14
C ILE A 14 11.15 11.51 25.30
N SER A 15 11.66 11.14 26.48
CA SER A 15 13.09 11.07 26.78
C SER A 15 13.89 10.12 25.87
N SER A 16 13.28 9.07 25.31
CA SER A 16 13.99 8.15 24.40
C SER A 16 14.33 8.78 23.05
N PHE A 17 13.62 9.85 22.65
CA PHE A 17 13.89 10.53 21.39
C PHE A 17 15.06 11.51 21.50
N ILE A 18 15.25 12.15 22.67
CA ILE A 18 16.23 13.23 22.87
C ILE A 18 17.68 12.75 22.63
N SER A 19 17.96 11.47 22.88
CA SER A 19 19.28 10.86 22.64
C SER A 19 19.37 10.03 21.37
N SER A 20 18.28 9.89 20.60
CA SER A 20 18.27 9.05 19.42
C SER A 20 19.03 9.71 18.27
N PRO A 21 19.93 9.01 17.58
CA PRO A 21 20.53 9.50 16.34
C PRO A 21 19.45 9.90 15.33
N ILE A 22 19.75 10.92 14.53
CA ILE A 22 18.91 11.39 13.43
C ILE A 22 19.50 10.88 12.12
N ILE A 23 18.64 10.36 11.25
CA ILE A 23 18.95 9.92 9.89
C ILE A 23 18.07 10.70 8.91
N THR A 24 18.64 11.11 7.78
CA THR A 24 17.88 11.76 6.69
C THR A 24 17.37 10.70 5.74
N ILE A 25 16.09 10.74 5.40
CA ILE A 25 15.48 9.88 4.40
C ILE A 25 15.07 10.74 3.21
N HIS A 26 15.57 10.39 2.04
CA HIS A 26 15.10 10.91 0.76
C HIS A 26 14.17 9.89 0.12
N LEU A 27 12.90 10.25 -0.04
CA LEU A 27 12.01 9.52 -0.94
C LEU A 27 12.40 9.88 -2.36
N VAL A 28 12.82 8.91 -3.16
CA VAL A 28 13.25 9.11 -4.55
C VAL A 28 12.32 8.41 -5.52
N ARG A 29 12.22 8.95 -6.74
CA ARG A 29 11.58 8.23 -7.84
C ARG A 29 12.37 6.96 -8.14
N SER A 30 11.68 5.86 -8.46
CA SER A 30 12.36 4.66 -8.97
C SER A 30 13.18 5.06 -10.20
N GLY A 31 14.48 4.83 -10.13
CA GLY A 31 15.33 4.97 -11.29
C GLY A 31 15.02 3.82 -12.21
N PHE A 32 14.03 3.96 -13.08
CA PHE A 32 14.08 3.21 -14.32
C PHE A 32 15.38 3.63 -14.99
N SER A 33 16.40 2.78 -14.84
CA SER A 33 17.44 2.66 -15.82
C SER A 33 16.68 2.41 -17.12
N ASP A 34 16.37 3.48 -17.85
CA ASP A 34 16.09 3.40 -19.27
C ASP A 34 17.27 2.58 -19.80
N SER A 35 17.00 1.30 -20.03
CA SER A 35 17.94 0.36 -20.59
C SER A 35 18.54 1.07 -21.77
N ALA A 36 19.82 1.40 -21.66
CA ALA A 36 20.55 2.13 -22.67
C ALA A 36 20.15 1.51 -24.01
N SER A 37 19.44 2.29 -24.82
CA SER A 37 19.35 2.03 -26.24
C SER A 37 20.80 2.07 -26.70
N VAL A 38 21.44 0.90 -26.72
CA VAL A 38 22.78 0.68 -27.25
C VAL A 38 22.65 1.02 -28.73
N VAL A 39 22.84 2.28 -29.06
CA VAL A 39 23.20 2.68 -30.40
C VAL A 39 24.65 2.21 -30.54
N SER A 40 24.81 1.05 -31.18
CA SER A 40 26.12 0.57 -31.62
C SER A 40 26.70 1.57 -32.62
N GLU A 41 27.53 2.48 -32.15
CA GLU A 41 28.50 3.16 -33.00
C GLU A 41 29.78 2.33 -33.02
N GLU A 42 29.98 1.59 -34.12
CA GLU A 42 31.28 1.08 -34.53
C GLU A 42 32.17 2.28 -34.90
N GLY A 43 33.25 2.49 -34.16
CA GLY A 43 34.27 3.50 -34.47
C GLY A 43 35.56 3.24 -33.70
N ALA A 44 36.61 2.88 -34.43
CA ALA A 44 37.87 2.31 -33.94
C ALA A 44 38.90 3.32 -33.39
N SER A 45 39.88 2.77 -32.63
CA SER A 45 41.25 3.28 -32.33
C SER A 45 41.36 4.59 -31.51
N ASP A 46 42.26 4.77 -30.53
CA ASP A 46 43.67 4.35 -30.44
C ASP A 46 44.23 4.31 -29.00
N THR A 47 45.38 3.66 -28.90
CA THR A 47 46.35 3.38 -27.81
C THR A 47 46.87 4.61 -27.00
N ILE A 48 47.27 4.44 -25.71
CA ILE A 48 48.61 4.83 -25.11
C ILE A 48 48.63 4.99 -23.56
N VAL A 49 49.47 4.13 -22.92
CA VAL A 49 50.52 4.33 -21.87
C VAL A 49 50.20 4.82 -20.42
N SER A 50 50.27 3.84 -19.52
CA SER A 50 51.06 3.67 -18.27
C SER A 50 51.73 4.84 -17.49
N SER A 51 51.66 4.67 -16.16
CA SER A 51 52.63 4.98 -15.06
C SER A 51 52.54 6.33 -14.30
N ASN A 52 52.21 6.28 -13.00
CA ASN A 52 53.20 6.52 -11.92
C ASN A 52 52.62 6.38 -10.50
N GLU A 53 53.45 5.80 -9.64
CA GLU A 53 53.32 5.69 -8.18
C GLU A 53 53.48 7.04 -7.48
N HIS A 54 52.69 7.28 -6.43
CA HIS A 54 53.07 8.17 -5.33
C HIS A 54 52.42 7.75 -4.00
N GLU A 55 53.27 7.44 -3.03
CA GLU A 55 52.95 7.31 -1.60
C GLU A 55 52.71 8.68 -0.96
N GLY A 56 51.85 8.71 0.07
CA GLY A 56 51.99 9.69 1.17
C GLY A 56 50.75 10.55 1.49
N GLY A 57 49.93 10.07 2.42
CA GLY A 57 49.46 10.89 3.55
C GLY A 57 48.44 12.00 3.29
N ASN A 58 47.18 11.63 3.14
CA ASN A 58 46.00 12.31 3.68
C ASN A 58 44.81 11.45 3.28
N VAL A 59 44.03 10.91 4.22
CA VAL A 59 42.83 10.13 3.87
C VAL A 59 41.83 11.11 3.24
N PRO A 60 41.65 11.09 1.91
CA PRO A 60 40.72 11.99 1.26
C PRO A 60 39.33 11.47 1.59
N VAL A 61 38.45 12.35 2.05
CA VAL A 61 37.02 12.07 2.04
C VAL A 61 36.68 11.66 0.61
N ALA A 62 36.36 10.38 0.42
CA ALA A 62 36.14 9.82 -0.90
C ALA A 62 35.08 10.68 -1.61
N PRO A 63 35.33 11.14 -2.86
CA PRO A 63 34.34 11.87 -3.61
C PRO A 63 33.08 11.03 -3.68
N ILE A 64 31.97 11.62 -3.23
CA ILE A 64 30.62 11.06 -3.33
C ILE A 64 30.49 10.52 -4.75
N SER A 65 30.31 9.20 -4.88
CA SER A 65 30.30 8.53 -6.17
C SER A 65 29.27 9.20 -7.07
N SER A 66 29.68 9.58 -8.28
CA SER A 66 28.89 10.29 -9.29
C SER A 66 27.59 9.60 -9.70
N ASN A 67 27.32 8.38 -9.21
CA ASN A 67 26.07 7.65 -9.44
C ASN A 67 24.84 8.21 -8.71
N GLU A 68 24.98 9.14 -7.77
CA GLU A 68 23.82 9.77 -7.10
C GLU A 68 23.24 10.98 -7.87
N ALA A 69 23.94 11.49 -8.88
CA ALA A 69 23.57 12.73 -9.58
C ALA A 69 22.29 12.64 -10.44
N GLY A 70 21.63 11.47 -10.51
CA GLY A 70 20.44 11.24 -11.35
C GLY A 70 19.12 11.03 -10.61
N LYS A 71 19.11 10.92 -9.27
CA LYS A 71 17.88 10.56 -8.53
C LYS A 71 17.00 11.79 -8.29
N SER A 72 15.76 11.75 -8.80
CA SER A 72 14.75 12.78 -8.51
C SER A 72 14.20 12.60 -7.09
N ILE A 73 14.53 13.54 -6.21
CA ILE A 73 14.06 13.55 -4.80
C ILE A 73 12.62 14.07 -4.76
N LEU A 74 11.71 13.23 -4.29
CA LEU A 74 10.29 13.54 -4.13
C LEU A 74 9.98 14.23 -2.80
N ALA A 75 10.57 13.74 -1.71
CA ALA A 75 10.43 14.27 -0.36
C ALA A 75 11.70 14.00 0.46
N THR A 76 11.94 14.82 1.49
CA THR A 76 13.06 14.65 2.43
C THR A 76 12.55 14.81 3.85
N SER A 77 12.98 13.96 4.76
CA SER A 77 12.67 14.08 6.18
C SER A 77 13.83 13.60 7.04
N SER A 78 14.17 14.36 8.08
CA SER A 78 15.16 13.98 9.08
C SER A 78 14.43 13.40 10.28
N LEU A 79 14.70 12.13 10.60
CA LEU A 79 13.90 11.35 11.55
C LEU A 79 14.78 10.70 12.60
N HIS A 80 14.23 10.56 13.82
CA HIS A 80 14.90 9.83 14.89
C HIS A 80 14.89 8.33 14.58
N LEU A 81 16.06 7.72 14.69
CA LEU A 81 16.27 6.29 14.43
C LEU A 81 15.38 5.38 15.29
N SER A 82 15.17 5.77 16.55
CA SER A 82 14.23 5.09 17.45
C SER A 82 12.79 5.13 16.93
N ALA A 83 12.32 6.25 16.38
CA ALA A 83 10.97 6.35 15.81
C ALA A 83 10.79 5.38 14.64
N LEU A 84 11.78 5.32 13.74
CA LEU A 84 11.76 4.43 12.59
C LEU A 84 11.78 2.94 12.99
N THR A 85 12.75 2.56 13.83
CA THR A 85 12.94 1.14 14.21
C THR A 85 11.84 0.58 15.10
N ASN A 86 11.12 1.43 15.84
CA ASN A 86 9.95 1.04 16.63
C ASN A 86 8.74 0.66 15.75
N HIS A 87 8.68 1.17 14.52
CA HIS A 87 7.52 1.05 13.64
C HIS A 87 7.80 0.38 12.29
N SER A 88 9.06 0.06 11.95
CA SER A 88 9.44 -0.56 10.67
C SER A 88 10.56 -1.58 10.84
N ASP A 89 10.26 -2.83 10.52
CA ASP A 89 11.26 -3.91 10.54
C ASP A 89 12.29 -3.75 9.41
N TYR A 90 11.93 -3.05 8.32
CA TYR A 90 12.87 -2.64 7.27
C TYR A 90 13.98 -1.77 7.84
N PHE A 91 13.65 -0.67 8.53
CA PHE A 91 14.67 0.20 9.13
C PHE A 91 15.45 -0.52 10.23
N LYS A 92 14.77 -1.32 11.07
CA LYS A 92 15.43 -2.13 12.10
C LYS A 92 16.50 -3.04 11.50
N SER A 93 16.19 -3.70 10.38
CA SER A 93 17.14 -4.52 9.65
C SER A 93 18.25 -3.68 9.03
N LEU A 94 17.91 -2.62 8.29
CA LEU A 94 18.87 -1.73 7.61
C LEU A 94 19.97 -1.22 8.55
N ILE A 95 19.57 -0.77 9.75
CA ILE A 95 20.49 -0.19 10.74
C ILE A 95 21.39 -1.25 11.36
N SER A 96 20.93 -2.50 11.46
CA SER A 96 21.74 -3.59 12.03
C SER A 96 22.96 -3.95 11.18
N PHE A 97 22.97 -3.59 9.89
CA PHE A 97 24.05 -3.92 8.96
C PHE A 97 25.21 -2.91 8.95
N ASN A 98 25.15 -1.79 9.70
CA ASN A 98 26.18 -0.74 9.72
C ASN A 98 26.69 -0.34 8.31
N GLY A 99 25.76 -0.27 7.34
CA GLY A 99 26.07 0.00 5.93
C GLY A 99 26.41 1.46 5.62
N VAL A 100 26.52 1.75 4.33
CA VAL A 100 26.81 3.10 3.81
C VAL A 100 25.77 4.10 4.29
N GLU A 101 24.49 3.69 4.32
CA GLU A 101 23.36 4.49 4.77
C GLU A 101 23.53 4.95 6.22
N PHE A 102 24.07 4.08 7.09
CA PHE A 102 24.31 4.41 8.49
C PHE A 102 25.50 5.37 8.64
N SER A 103 26.60 5.10 7.94
CA SER A 103 27.79 5.97 7.99
C SER A 103 27.52 7.38 7.46
N GLN A 104 26.73 7.49 6.39
CA GLN A 104 26.33 8.77 5.78
C GLN A 104 25.14 9.42 6.48
N LYS A 105 24.47 8.70 7.39
CA LYS A 105 23.20 9.10 8.02
C LYS A 105 22.15 9.51 6.98
N CYS A 106 22.09 8.77 5.88
CA CYS A 106 21.24 9.05 4.74
C CYS A 106 20.66 7.76 4.17
N VAL A 107 19.36 7.73 3.89
CA VAL A 107 18.68 6.62 3.22
C VAL A 107 17.95 7.13 2.00
N TYR A 108 18.21 6.53 0.83
CA TYR A 108 17.45 6.78 -0.38
C TYR A 108 16.37 5.70 -0.54
N LEU A 109 15.14 6.05 -0.17
CA LEU A 109 13.99 5.16 -0.25
C LEU A 109 13.29 5.33 -1.60
N GLU A 110 13.30 4.29 -2.43
CA GLU A 110 12.57 4.32 -3.70
C GLU A 110 11.06 4.18 -3.48
N THR A 111 10.30 5.11 -4.06
CA THR A 111 8.84 5.04 -4.10
C THR A 111 8.38 3.69 -4.65
N PRO A 112 7.41 3.02 -4.02
CA PRO A 112 6.80 1.83 -4.61
C PRO A 112 5.87 2.19 -5.77
N LEU A 113 5.40 3.43 -5.87
CA LEU A 113 4.42 3.84 -6.88
C LEU A 113 5.11 4.70 -7.94
N ASP A 114 5.21 4.17 -9.16
CA ASP A 114 5.87 4.83 -10.27
C ASP A 114 4.91 5.77 -11.00
N GLY A 115 5.40 6.98 -11.33
CA GLY A 115 4.58 8.02 -11.95
C GLY A 115 3.51 8.65 -11.04
N MET A 116 3.47 8.27 -9.76
CA MET A 116 2.44 8.66 -8.79
C MET A 116 2.99 9.56 -7.67
N ASP A 117 3.92 10.45 -8.01
CA ASP A 117 4.69 11.28 -7.06
C ASP A 117 3.84 11.95 -5.97
N GLY A 118 2.67 12.51 -6.33
CA GLY A 118 1.79 13.18 -5.38
C GLY A 118 1.25 12.24 -4.29
N TYR A 119 0.90 11.01 -4.65
CA TYR A 119 0.45 10.00 -3.70
C TYR A 119 1.60 9.48 -2.85
N SER A 120 2.75 9.23 -3.47
CA SER A 120 3.96 8.74 -2.77
C SER A 120 4.45 9.73 -1.72
N LYS A 121 4.45 11.04 -2.02
CA LYS A 121 4.82 12.09 -1.05
C LYS A 121 3.89 12.09 0.17
N VAL A 122 2.58 12.05 -0.06
CA VAL A 122 1.60 12.03 1.04
C VAL A 122 1.71 10.74 1.84
N ALA A 123 1.87 9.59 1.17
CA ALA A 123 2.05 8.30 1.84
C ALA A 123 3.28 8.29 2.74
N PHE A 124 4.40 8.83 2.25
CA PHE A 124 5.63 8.96 3.03
C PHE A 124 5.45 9.89 4.23
N ASN A 125 4.81 11.05 4.06
CA ASN A 125 4.55 11.93 5.19
C ASN A 125 3.61 11.30 6.23
N CYS A 126 2.60 10.52 5.80
CA CYS A 126 1.76 9.75 6.73
C CYS A 126 2.56 8.71 7.51
N PHE A 127 3.56 8.06 6.88
CA PHE A 127 4.49 7.18 7.59
C PHE A 127 5.36 7.95 8.59
N VAL A 128 5.80 9.17 8.27
CA VAL A 128 6.53 10.05 9.19
C VAL A 128 5.68 10.38 10.42
N ASP A 129 4.45 10.86 10.22
CA ASP A 129 3.51 11.16 11.32
C ASP A 129 3.26 9.92 12.19
N PHE A 130 3.06 8.77 11.54
CA PHE A 130 2.84 7.51 12.22
C PHE A 130 4.04 7.05 13.03
N SER A 131 5.25 7.26 12.54
CA SER A 131 6.48 6.86 13.24
C SER A 131 6.67 7.59 14.56
N TYR A 132 6.14 8.81 14.69
CA TYR A 132 6.22 9.58 15.92
C TYR A 132 4.98 9.45 16.82
N SER A 133 3.79 9.44 16.24
CA SER A 133 2.54 9.50 17.00
C SER A 133 1.82 8.15 17.11
N GLY A 134 2.23 7.15 16.35
CA GLY A 134 1.49 5.89 16.18
C GLY A 134 0.19 6.04 15.37
N SER A 135 -0.05 7.19 14.74
CA SER A 135 -1.25 7.48 13.93
C SER A 135 -0.97 8.50 12.82
N TYR A 136 -1.90 8.70 11.90
CA TYR A 136 -1.87 9.78 10.91
C TYR A 136 -3.29 10.27 10.60
N ASP A 137 -3.43 11.50 10.13
CA ASP A 137 -4.73 12.07 9.72
C ASP A 137 -4.67 12.66 8.32
N LEU A 138 -5.50 12.13 7.41
CA LEU A 138 -5.64 12.63 6.04
C LEU A 138 -6.25 14.03 5.96
N ALA A 139 -6.81 14.57 7.05
CA ALA A 139 -7.27 15.95 7.10
C ALA A 139 -6.11 16.97 7.08
N HIS A 140 -4.91 16.57 7.50
CA HIS A 140 -3.71 17.43 7.47
C HIS A 140 -3.05 17.51 6.08
N TYR A 141 -3.53 16.69 5.14
CA TYR A 141 -2.98 16.59 3.80
C TYR A 141 -4.01 17.09 2.79
N THR A 142 -3.51 17.76 1.76
CA THR A 142 -4.35 18.35 0.72
C THR A 142 -3.98 17.82 -0.65
N TYR A 143 -4.95 17.83 -1.56
CA TYR A 143 -4.75 17.57 -3.00
C TYR A 143 -5.31 18.73 -3.82
N VAL A 144 -4.85 18.87 -5.05
CA VAL A 144 -5.37 19.85 -6.01
C VAL A 144 -6.46 19.17 -6.83
N ASP A 145 -7.70 19.65 -6.73
CA ASP A 145 -8.81 19.14 -7.54
C ASP A 145 -8.67 19.66 -8.98
N SER A 146 -8.58 18.74 -9.94
CA SER A 146 -8.31 19.05 -11.34
C SER A 146 -9.41 19.85 -12.03
N ARG A 147 -10.62 19.92 -11.44
CA ARG A 147 -11.77 20.60 -12.05
C ARG A 147 -11.79 22.11 -11.81
N ASN A 148 -11.32 22.53 -10.63
CA ASN A 148 -11.37 23.90 -10.15
C ASN A 148 -9.99 24.43 -9.71
N ASN A 149 -8.96 23.58 -9.70
CA ASN A 149 -7.62 23.90 -9.21
C ASN A 149 -7.59 24.35 -7.74
N ASP A 150 -8.60 23.94 -6.95
CA ASP A 150 -8.68 24.23 -5.53
C ASP A 150 -7.85 23.21 -4.72
N THR A 151 -7.19 23.71 -3.67
CA THR A 151 -6.50 22.86 -2.68
C THR A 151 -7.49 22.42 -1.61
N ILE A 152 -7.77 21.11 -1.55
CA ILE A 152 -8.81 20.54 -0.69
C ILE A 152 -8.21 19.48 0.25
N PRO A 153 -8.60 19.42 1.54
CA PRO A 153 -8.22 18.33 2.42
C PRO A 153 -8.67 16.96 1.88
N ILE A 154 -7.77 15.97 1.90
CA ILE A 154 -8.03 14.63 1.35
C ILE A 154 -9.23 13.97 2.05
N SER A 155 -9.35 14.14 3.37
CA SER A 155 -10.45 13.58 4.17
C SER A 155 -11.85 14.07 3.76
N ARG A 156 -11.95 15.17 3.01
CA ARG A 156 -13.25 15.73 2.57
C ARG A 156 -13.94 14.84 1.54
N HIS A 157 -13.17 14.06 0.76
CA HIS A 157 -13.66 13.24 -0.35
C HIS A 157 -13.30 11.78 -0.13
N ALA A 158 -14.26 10.97 0.30
CA ALA A 158 -14.04 9.56 0.61
C ALA A 158 -13.43 8.77 -0.56
N ASN A 159 -13.88 9.00 -1.80
CA ASN A 159 -13.33 8.35 -2.99
C ASN A 159 -11.87 8.73 -3.26
N VAL A 160 -11.47 9.98 -3.00
CA VAL A 160 -10.07 10.42 -3.13
C VAL A 160 -9.24 9.82 -2.00
N ALA A 161 -9.78 9.79 -0.78
CA ALA A 161 -9.12 9.18 0.37
C ALA A 161 -8.78 7.70 0.14
N LEU A 162 -9.61 6.94 -0.60
CA LEU A 162 -9.29 5.55 -0.95
C LEU A 162 -7.94 5.41 -1.67
N VAL A 163 -7.64 6.29 -2.64
CA VAL A 163 -6.40 6.22 -3.42
C VAL A 163 -5.19 6.46 -2.53
N TYR A 164 -5.26 7.44 -1.63
CA TYR A 164 -4.20 7.71 -0.67
C TYR A 164 -4.04 6.59 0.36
N LEU A 165 -5.15 6.00 0.84
CA LEU A 165 -5.09 4.84 1.74
C LEU A 165 -4.46 3.62 1.06
N ALA A 166 -4.73 3.39 -0.22
CA ALA A 166 -4.04 2.37 -1.00
C ALA A 166 -2.54 2.66 -1.08
N ALA A 167 -2.14 3.90 -1.41
CA ALA A 167 -0.73 4.28 -1.48
C ALA A 167 0.02 4.11 -0.14
N ILE A 168 -0.61 4.53 0.97
CA ILE A 168 -0.06 4.36 2.32
C ILE A 168 0.09 2.87 2.65
N TYR A 169 -0.88 2.06 2.27
CA TYR A 169 -0.84 0.62 2.50
C TYR A 169 0.33 -0.06 1.77
N ILE A 170 0.54 0.27 0.49
CA ILE A 170 1.68 -0.25 -0.29
C ILE A 170 3.01 0.18 0.32
N LEU A 171 3.13 1.46 0.70
CA LEU A 171 4.35 1.95 1.37
C LEU A 171 4.59 1.24 2.70
N ALA A 172 3.54 1.06 3.51
CA ALA A 172 3.63 0.36 4.79
C ALA A 172 4.10 -1.08 4.62
N ASP A 173 3.64 -1.78 3.57
CA ASP A 173 4.07 -3.13 3.25
C ASP A 173 5.56 -3.16 2.85
N LYS A 174 5.98 -2.28 1.94
CA LYS A 174 7.40 -2.17 1.52
C LYS A 174 8.35 -1.83 2.67
N LEU A 175 7.88 -1.03 3.63
CA LEU A 175 8.62 -0.68 4.85
C LEU A 175 8.49 -1.73 5.97
N LEU A 176 7.80 -2.85 5.73
CA LEU A 176 7.53 -3.87 6.75
C LEU A 176 6.95 -3.25 8.03
N SER A 177 6.04 -2.28 7.87
CA SER A 177 5.40 -1.54 8.96
C SER A 177 4.01 -2.10 9.24
N ASN A 178 3.96 -3.27 9.89
CA ASN A 178 2.71 -3.99 10.15
C ASN A 178 1.66 -3.15 10.92
N LYS A 179 2.10 -2.29 11.85
CA LYS A 179 1.19 -1.41 12.60
C LYS A 179 0.57 -0.34 11.71
N LEU A 180 1.35 0.29 10.81
CA LEU A 180 0.82 1.26 9.86
C LEU A 180 -0.12 0.60 8.86
N LYS A 181 0.24 -0.61 8.39
CA LYS A 181 -0.58 -1.44 7.50
C LYS A 181 -1.95 -1.72 8.10
N LYS A 182 -2.00 -2.22 9.35
CA LYS A 182 -3.26 -2.43 10.11
C LYS A 182 -4.05 -1.13 10.31
N CYS A 183 -3.40 -0.04 10.75
CA CYS A 183 -4.04 1.26 10.92
C CYS A 183 -4.72 1.75 9.62
N THR A 184 -4.05 1.54 8.49
CA THR A 184 -4.53 1.91 7.17
C THR A 184 -5.70 1.05 6.71
N LEU A 185 -5.69 -0.25 7.00
CA LEU A 185 -6.84 -1.15 6.75
C LEU A 185 -8.09 -0.71 7.53
N VAL A 186 -7.95 -0.33 8.81
CA VAL A 186 -9.07 0.21 9.61
C VAL A 186 -9.65 1.47 8.96
N LYS A 187 -8.78 2.41 8.56
CA LYS A 187 -9.20 3.64 7.88
C LYS A 187 -9.84 3.37 6.51
N MET A 188 -9.32 2.40 5.74
CA MET A 188 -9.92 1.97 4.48
C MET A 188 -11.33 1.44 4.70
N ARG A 189 -11.50 0.50 5.64
CA ARG A 189 -12.81 -0.08 5.96
C ARG A 189 -13.82 1.01 6.32
N ASN A 190 -13.45 1.91 7.23
CA ASN A 190 -14.33 3.00 7.65
C ASN A 190 -14.67 3.94 6.48
N THR A 191 -13.71 4.22 5.60
CA THR A 191 -13.93 5.05 4.41
C THR A 191 -14.92 4.39 3.45
N LEU A 192 -14.76 3.09 3.16
CA LEU A 192 -15.66 2.31 2.31
C LEU A 192 -17.10 2.26 2.87
N LEU A 193 -17.25 2.13 4.19
CA LEU A 193 -18.57 2.14 4.85
C LEU A 193 -19.30 3.49 4.74
N VAL A 194 -18.56 4.61 4.73
CA VAL A 194 -19.15 5.96 4.57
C VAL A 194 -19.43 6.29 3.11
N LEU A 195 -18.63 5.74 2.20
CA LEU A 195 -18.69 5.96 0.76
C LEU A 195 -20.08 5.62 0.19
N ASP A 196 -20.72 4.57 0.72
CA ASP A 196 -22.08 4.11 0.35
C ASP A 196 -23.12 5.25 0.31
N LYS A 197 -23.10 6.15 1.30
CA LYS A 197 -24.12 7.20 1.46
C LYS A 197 -24.10 8.26 0.35
N LYS A 198 -22.98 8.42 -0.35
CA LYS A 198 -22.76 9.53 -1.31
C LYS A 198 -22.80 9.09 -2.77
N LEU A 199 -22.92 7.79 -3.04
CA LEU A 199 -22.65 7.18 -4.35
C LEU A 199 -23.86 6.98 -5.26
N LYS A 200 -25.01 7.58 -4.93
CA LYS A 200 -26.23 7.43 -5.74
C LYS A 200 -26.09 7.94 -7.18
N ASN A 201 -25.03 8.70 -7.48
CA ASN A 201 -24.77 9.24 -8.81
C ASN A 201 -23.49 8.61 -9.33
N GLY A 202 -23.58 7.78 -10.38
CA GLY A 202 -22.45 7.11 -11.07
C GLY A 202 -21.51 8.10 -11.74
N SER A 203 -20.92 9.02 -10.96
CA SER A 203 -20.05 10.07 -11.45
C SER A 203 -18.78 9.45 -12.04
N LYS A 204 -18.35 9.96 -13.20
CA LYS A 204 -17.10 9.56 -13.84
C LYS A 204 -15.90 9.63 -12.88
N LEU A 205 -15.87 10.65 -12.02
CA LEU A 205 -14.82 10.84 -11.02
C LEU A 205 -14.76 9.69 -10.00
N PHE A 206 -15.92 9.17 -9.57
CA PHE A 206 -15.93 8.03 -8.66
C PHE A 206 -15.21 6.82 -9.28
N TRP A 207 -15.56 6.48 -10.52
CA TRP A 207 -14.97 5.33 -11.21
C TRP A 207 -13.47 5.52 -11.44
N ALA A 208 -13.03 6.72 -11.80
CA ALA A 208 -11.60 7.00 -11.98
C ALA A 208 -10.79 6.82 -10.68
N GLU A 209 -11.30 7.29 -9.53
CA GLU A 209 -10.59 7.10 -8.26
C GLU A 209 -10.68 5.65 -7.75
N LEU A 210 -11.80 4.95 -8.00
CA LEU A 210 -11.91 3.53 -7.69
C LEU A 210 -10.94 2.70 -8.53
N GLU A 211 -10.84 2.96 -9.83
CA GLU A 211 -9.91 2.31 -10.75
C GLU A 211 -8.46 2.52 -10.29
N LYS A 212 -8.06 3.76 -9.97
CA LYS A 212 -6.73 4.02 -9.40
C LYS A 212 -6.49 3.25 -8.09
N THR A 213 -7.49 3.22 -7.20
CA THR A 213 -7.39 2.48 -5.92
C THR A 213 -7.15 0.99 -6.18
N VAL A 214 -7.95 0.40 -7.09
CA VAL A 214 -7.80 -1.00 -7.49
C VAL A 214 -6.43 -1.23 -8.12
N GLY A 215 -6.00 -0.40 -9.07
CA GLY A 215 -4.69 -0.54 -9.69
C GLY A 215 -3.55 -0.48 -8.69
N ILE A 216 -3.52 0.52 -7.80
CA ILE A 216 -2.49 0.60 -6.76
C ILE A 216 -2.47 -0.66 -5.89
N VAL A 217 -3.62 -1.18 -5.49
CA VAL A 217 -3.63 -2.40 -4.65
C VAL A 217 -3.22 -3.62 -5.47
N PHE A 218 -3.81 -3.84 -6.64
CA PHE A 218 -3.64 -5.08 -7.40
C PHE A 218 -2.30 -5.16 -8.13
N ASP A 219 -1.74 -4.04 -8.57
CA ASP A 219 -0.45 -4.03 -9.25
C ASP A 219 0.72 -4.20 -8.27
N TYR A 220 0.58 -3.71 -7.03
CA TYR A 220 1.68 -3.67 -6.06
C TYR A 220 1.57 -4.64 -4.87
N THR A 221 0.52 -5.45 -4.81
CA THR A 221 0.41 -6.55 -3.81
C THR A 221 0.28 -7.93 -4.44
N ALA A 222 0.80 -8.08 -5.67
CA ALA A 222 0.58 -9.25 -6.52
C ALA A 222 0.66 -10.55 -5.71
N PRO A 223 -0.26 -11.52 -5.92
CA PRO A 223 -0.26 -12.72 -5.13
C PRO A 223 1.08 -13.42 -5.36
N SER A 224 1.73 -13.84 -4.28
CA SER A 224 2.58 -15.01 -4.36
C SER A 224 1.66 -16.15 -4.79
N MET A 225 1.57 -16.45 -6.09
CA MET A 225 0.80 -17.57 -6.61
C MET A 225 1.47 -18.88 -6.14
N GLY A 226 1.24 -19.23 -4.88
CA GLY A 226 1.26 -20.60 -4.42
C GLY A 226 -0.02 -21.26 -4.93
N SER A 227 -0.05 -21.61 -6.22
CA SER A 227 -1.10 -22.42 -6.82
C SER A 227 -1.01 -23.85 -6.29
N SER A 228 -1.33 -24.05 -5.02
CA SER A 228 -1.47 -25.38 -4.42
C SER A 228 -2.94 -25.76 -4.45
N THR A 229 -3.46 -26.01 -5.65
CA THR A 229 -4.64 -26.89 -5.80
C THR A 229 -4.15 -28.32 -5.69
N ASP A 230 -3.70 -28.73 -4.49
CA ASP A 230 -3.47 -30.14 -4.21
C ASP A 230 -4.80 -30.87 -4.41
N GLY A 231 -4.78 -31.88 -5.28
CA GLY A 231 -5.95 -32.45 -5.94
C GLY A 231 -7.11 -32.78 -5.00
N VAL A 232 -8.08 -31.88 -4.94
CA VAL A 232 -9.39 -32.15 -4.32
C VAL A 232 -10.04 -33.27 -5.12
N SER A 233 -10.28 -34.41 -4.46
CA SER A 233 -10.93 -35.55 -5.10
C SER A 233 -12.38 -35.19 -5.43
N VAL A 234 -12.88 -35.67 -6.56
CA VAL A 234 -14.26 -35.42 -7.02
C VAL A 234 -15.29 -35.90 -5.98
N GLU A 235 -14.93 -36.91 -5.18
CA GLU A 235 -15.77 -37.46 -4.12
C GLU A 235 -15.94 -36.54 -2.90
N ASP A 236 -15.01 -35.60 -2.65
CA ASP A 236 -15.08 -34.66 -1.53
C ASP A 236 -16.11 -33.53 -1.76
N PHE A 237 -16.46 -33.23 -3.02
CA PHE A 237 -17.42 -32.19 -3.37
C PHE A 237 -18.85 -32.44 -2.86
N ALA A 238 -19.22 -33.70 -2.62
CA ALA A 238 -20.62 -34.08 -2.37
C ALA A 238 -21.03 -34.16 -0.88
N ARG A 239 -20.12 -34.01 0.09
CA ARG A 239 -20.38 -34.48 1.47
C ARG A 239 -20.28 -33.45 2.61
N LYS A 240 -19.81 -32.23 2.40
CA LYS A 240 -19.58 -31.28 3.50
C LYS A 240 -20.44 -30.02 3.40
N ASN A 241 -21.46 -29.94 4.25
CA ASN A 241 -22.09 -28.67 4.57
C ASN A 241 -21.14 -27.86 5.47
N ALA A 242 -20.39 -26.94 4.88
CA ALA A 242 -19.64 -25.93 5.63
C ALA A 242 -20.47 -24.65 5.72
N HIS A 243 -20.43 -23.97 6.87
CA HIS A 243 -20.85 -22.58 6.90
C HIS A 243 -19.92 -21.78 5.98
N LEU A 244 -20.50 -20.91 5.18
CA LEU A 244 -19.88 -20.41 3.96
C LEU A 244 -18.70 -19.47 4.21
N VAL A 245 -18.79 -18.69 5.30
CA VAL A 245 -17.68 -17.88 5.80
C VAL A 245 -16.51 -18.75 6.25
N ASP A 246 -16.79 -19.97 6.71
CA ASP A 246 -15.80 -20.94 7.21
C ASP A 246 -15.33 -21.92 6.11
N SER A 247 -15.76 -21.70 4.86
CA SER A 247 -15.37 -22.55 3.73
C SER A 247 -13.88 -22.36 3.40
N LYS A 248 -13.12 -23.45 3.49
CA LYS A 248 -11.69 -23.49 3.12
C LYS A 248 -11.47 -23.16 1.65
N GLU A 249 -12.31 -23.69 0.76
CA GLU A 249 -12.24 -23.43 -0.69
C GLU A 249 -12.46 -21.94 -0.99
N ARG A 250 -13.50 -21.34 -0.38
CA ARG A 250 -13.74 -19.90 -0.51
C ARG A 250 -12.55 -19.10 0.02
N SER A 251 -12.03 -19.47 1.19
CA SER A 251 -10.86 -18.79 1.79
C SER A 251 -9.63 -18.88 0.88
N ALA A 252 -9.42 -20.01 0.22
CA ALA A 252 -8.35 -20.19 -0.76
C ALA A 252 -8.55 -19.30 -2.00
N TRP A 253 -9.78 -19.18 -2.51
CA TRP A 253 -10.10 -18.28 -3.62
C TRP A 253 -9.88 -16.81 -3.27
N LEU A 254 -10.19 -16.42 -2.04
CA LEU A 254 -10.03 -15.05 -1.56
C LEU A 254 -8.56 -14.66 -1.31
N GLY A 255 -7.63 -15.60 -1.36
CA GLY A 255 -6.21 -15.37 -1.10
C GLY A 255 -5.94 -14.91 0.33
N ASN A 256 -4.81 -14.23 0.55
CA ASN A 256 -4.37 -13.76 1.87
C ASN A 256 -4.23 -12.25 1.97
N GLU A 257 -4.39 -11.50 0.87
CA GLU A 257 -4.14 -10.06 0.82
C GLU A 257 -5.36 -9.28 1.38
N PRO A 258 -5.25 -8.64 2.56
CA PRO A 258 -6.40 -8.06 3.24
C PRO A 258 -7.07 -6.88 2.52
N MET A 259 -6.29 -6.03 1.84
CA MET A 259 -6.80 -4.85 1.15
C MET A 259 -7.58 -5.23 -0.11
N ARG A 260 -7.09 -6.21 -0.88
CA ARG A 260 -7.79 -6.81 -2.02
C ARG A 260 -9.13 -7.40 -1.60
N LYS A 261 -9.13 -8.21 -0.52
CA LYS A 261 -10.36 -8.78 0.05
C LYS A 261 -11.36 -7.69 0.42
N MET A 262 -10.90 -6.63 1.07
CA MET A 262 -11.78 -5.53 1.50
C MET A 262 -12.40 -4.78 0.32
N ILE A 263 -11.61 -4.49 -0.72
CA ILE A 263 -12.10 -3.87 -1.96
C ILE A 263 -13.08 -4.81 -2.68
N ALA A 264 -12.75 -6.09 -2.81
CA ALA A 264 -13.61 -7.08 -3.46
C ALA A 264 -14.93 -7.27 -2.71
N ALA A 265 -14.90 -7.34 -1.37
CA ALA A 265 -16.10 -7.42 -0.53
C ALA A 265 -17.01 -6.20 -0.72
N TYR A 266 -16.42 -5.00 -0.72
CA TYR A 266 -17.15 -3.77 -1.00
C TYR A 266 -17.79 -3.81 -2.40
N LEU A 267 -17.05 -4.19 -3.43
CA LEU A 267 -17.57 -4.25 -4.79
C LEU A 267 -18.66 -5.32 -4.95
N ALA A 268 -18.50 -6.50 -4.33
CA ALA A 268 -19.51 -7.54 -4.32
C ALA A 268 -20.83 -7.05 -3.71
N GLU A 269 -20.80 -6.34 -2.57
CA GLU A 269 -21.99 -5.71 -1.98
C GLU A 269 -22.65 -4.72 -2.95
N ARG A 270 -21.86 -3.90 -3.66
CA ARG A 270 -22.38 -2.86 -4.57
C ARG A 270 -22.83 -3.40 -5.92
N TRP A 271 -22.32 -4.54 -6.34
CA TRP A 271 -22.62 -5.13 -7.64
C TRP A 271 -23.76 -6.14 -7.58
N TRP A 272 -24.15 -6.55 -6.37
CA TRP A 272 -25.30 -7.41 -6.15
C TRP A 272 -26.55 -6.80 -6.80
N LEU A 273 -27.12 -7.53 -7.76
CA LEU A 273 -28.37 -7.17 -8.41
C LEU A 273 -29.50 -7.49 -7.42
N GLN A 274 -30.33 -6.51 -7.08
CA GLN A 274 -31.51 -6.82 -6.28
C GLN A 274 -32.46 -7.69 -7.10
N GLU A 275 -33.05 -8.69 -6.44
CA GLU A 275 -33.89 -9.74 -7.04
C GLU A 275 -35.15 -9.18 -7.73
N ASP A 276 -35.53 -7.93 -7.42
CA ASP A 276 -36.75 -7.33 -7.94
C ASP A 276 -36.64 -6.79 -9.38
N GLY A 277 -35.44 -6.82 -9.98
CA GLY A 277 -35.23 -6.45 -11.38
C GLY A 277 -35.58 -5.00 -11.73
N LYS A 278 -35.87 -4.15 -10.72
CA LYS A 278 -36.34 -2.77 -10.88
C LYS A 278 -35.23 -1.73 -10.78
N ILE A 279 -33.98 -2.15 -10.67
CA ILE A 279 -32.85 -1.23 -10.61
C ILE A 279 -32.51 -0.73 -12.02
N ASN A 280 -32.80 0.55 -12.27
CA ASN A 280 -32.23 1.27 -13.41
C ASN A 280 -30.72 1.45 -13.19
N LEU A 281 -29.93 0.53 -13.74
CA LEU A 281 -28.47 0.67 -13.80
C LEU A 281 -28.09 1.64 -14.92
N MET A 282 -27.21 2.59 -14.61
CA MET A 282 -26.61 3.43 -15.66
C MET A 282 -25.64 2.60 -16.49
N GLU A 283 -25.71 2.71 -17.82
CA GLU A 283 -24.81 1.99 -18.74
C GLU A 283 -23.33 2.25 -18.44
N GLY A 284 -22.98 3.50 -18.08
CA GLY A 284 -21.63 3.86 -17.67
C GLY A 284 -21.14 3.09 -16.43
N SER A 285 -22.04 2.71 -15.52
CA SER A 285 -21.68 1.85 -14.39
C SER A 285 -21.44 0.41 -14.82
N VAL A 286 -22.19 -0.12 -15.79
CA VAL A 286 -21.95 -1.46 -16.35
C VAL A 286 -20.59 -1.49 -17.06
N LEU A 287 -20.30 -0.48 -17.89
CA LEU A 287 -19.01 -0.34 -18.58
C LEU A 287 -17.84 -0.20 -17.58
N GLY A 288 -18.00 0.59 -16.52
CA GLY A 288 -16.97 0.75 -15.48
C GLY A 288 -16.69 -0.57 -14.75
N ARG A 289 -17.71 -1.36 -14.43
CA ARG A 289 -17.54 -2.70 -13.84
C ARG A 289 -16.80 -3.64 -14.78
N LYS A 290 -17.23 -3.68 -16.05
CA LYS A 290 -16.59 -4.50 -17.08
C LYS A 290 -15.11 -4.12 -17.23
N TRP A 291 -14.82 -2.83 -17.34
CA TRP A 291 -13.45 -2.33 -17.44
C TRP A 291 -12.57 -2.79 -16.27
N LEU A 292 -13.03 -2.66 -15.03
CA LEU A 292 -12.28 -3.11 -13.86
C LEU A 292 -12.00 -4.62 -13.88
N ILE A 293 -12.98 -5.44 -14.28
CA ILE A 293 -12.81 -6.89 -14.39
C ILE A 293 -11.82 -7.24 -15.50
N ASP A 294 -11.95 -6.60 -16.66
CA ASP A 294 -11.09 -6.84 -17.82
C ASP A 294 -9.62 -6.47 -17.50
N GLN A 295 -9.38 -5.38 -16.75
CA GLN A 295 -8.05 -4.97 -16.32
C GLN A 295 -7.48 -5.82 -15.18
N TYR A 296 -8.34 -6.27 -14.25
CA TYR A 296 -7.93 -7.01 -13.06
C TYR A 296 -8.73 -8.33 -12.91
N PRO A 297 -8.43 -9.39 -13.68
CA PRO A 297 -9.21 -10.62 -13.68
C PRO A 297 -9.30 -11.29 -12.30
N GLU A 298 -8.24 -11.20 -11.49
CA GLU A 298 -8.24 -11.71 -10.11
C GLU A 298 -9.32 -11.04 -9.25
N LEU A 299 -9.59 -9.74 -9.46
CA LEU A 299 -10.65 -9.04 -8.75
C LEU A 299 -12.02 -9.70 -9.00
N ALA A 300 -12.27 -10.20 -10.22
CA ALA A 300 -13.52 -10.90 -10.53
C ALA A 300 -13.65 -12.20 -9.73
N THR A 301 -12.55 -12.97 -9.58
CA THR A 301 -12.51 -14.17 -8.74
C THR A 301 -12.82 -13.83 -7.28
N LEU A 302 -12.19 -12.78 -6.74
CA LEU A 302 -12.42 -12.34 -5.35
C LEU A 302 -13.88 -11.89 -5.14
N ILE A 303 -14.41 -11.07 -6.06
CA ILE A 303 -15.80 -10.59 -6.01
C ILE A 303 -16.76 -11.78 -6.06
N LEU A 304 -16.53 -12.75 -6.94
CA LEU A 304 -17.34 -13.96 -7.02
C LEU A 304 -17.29 -14.75 -5.70
N GLY A 305 -16.10 -14.90 -5.09
CA GLY A 305 -15.96 -15.54 -3.77
C GLY A 305 -16.80 -14.88 -2.68
N PHE A 306 -16.91 -13.54 -2.69
CA PHE A 306 -17.81 -12.83 -1.79
C PHE A 306 -19.28 -12.96 -2.17
N MET A 307 -19.63 -12.88 -3.46
CA MET A 307 -21.01 -13.04 -3.95
C MET A 307 -21.57 -14.44 -3.68
N LEU A 308 -20.73 -15.47 -3.77
CA LEU A 308 -21.12 -16.83 -3.43
C LEU A 308 -21.53 -16.96 -1.98
N SER A 309 -21.15 -16.02 -1.11
CA SER A 309 -21.43 -16.04 0.34
C SER A 309 -22.91 -15.87 0.72
N GLY A 310 -23.79 -15.77 -0.27
CA GLY A 310 -25.23 -15.53 -0.10
C GLY A 310 -25.59 -14.06 -0.32
N SER A 311 -26.83 -13.84 -0.74
CA SER A 311 -27.34 -12.60 -1.36
C SER A 311 -27.42 -11.35 -0.47
N THR A 312 -26.85 -11.37 0.73
CA THR A 312 -27.12 -10.34 1.75
C THR A 312 -25.92 -9.87 2.59
N ILE A 313 -24.72 -10.43 2.40
CA ILE A 313 -23.60 -10.04 3.26
C ILE A 313 -23.08 -8.65 2.88
N LYS A 314 -23.26 -7.69 3.80
CA LYS A 314 -22.71 -6.33 3.68
C LYS A 314 -21.33 -6.27 4.32
N LEU A 315 -20.47 -5.39 3.82
CA LEU A 315 -19.11 -5.16 4.35
C LEU A 315 -19.12 -4.85 5.86
N LYS A 316 -20.15 -4.13 6.33
CA LYS A 316 -20.31 -3.81 7.76
C LYS A 316 -20.59 -5.04 8.64
N ASP A 317 -21.21 -6.06 8.06
CA ASP A 317 -21.66 -7.27 8.75
C ASP A 317 -20.60 -8.39 8.65
N MET A 318 -19.58 -8.24 7.79
CA MET A 318 -18.45 -9.14 7.69
C MET A 318 -17.52 -9.01 8.92
N PRO A 319 -16.99 -10.13 9.45
CA PRO A 319 -16.07 -10.10 10.56
C PRO A 319 -14.75 -9.42 10.17
N ALA A 320 -14.21 -8.60 11.08
CA ALA A 320 -12.96 -7.88 10.85
C ALA A 320 -11.78 -8.81 10.51
N SER A 321 -11.78 -10.02 11.06
CA SER A 321 -10.74 -11.03 10.84
C SER A 321 -10.61 -11.46 9.38
N GLU A 322 -11.68 -11.36 8.59
CA GLU A 322 -11.67 -11.63 7.14
C GLU A 322 -10.66 -10.72 6.41
N PHE A 323 -10.42 -9.53 6.96
CA PHE A 323 -9.53 -8.50 6.44
C PHE A 323 -8.26 -8.34 7.29
N GLY A 324 -7.84 -9.38 8.01
CA GLY A 324 -6.63 -9.33 8.84
C GLY A 324 -6.68 -8.30 9.97
N LEU A 325 -7.89 -7.91 10.40
CA LEU A 325 -8.14 -6.97 11.49
C LEU A 325 -8.74 -7.69 12.70
N GLU A 326 -8.50 -7.13 13.87
CA GLU A 326 -9.08 -7.57 15.14
C GLU A 326 -10.05 -6.50 15.67
N GLU A 327 -11.03 -6.88 16.49
CA GLU A 327 -11.95 -5.90 17.10
C GLU A 327 -11.20 -4.83 17.92
N ALA A 328 -10.05 -5.17 18.50
CA ALA A 328 -9.21 -4.23 19.25
C ALA A 328 -8.59 -3.14 18.36
N ASP A 329 -8.43 -3.39 17.06
CA ASP A 329 -7.83 -2.43 16.12
C ASP A 329 -8.75 -1.21 15.88
N PHE A 330 -10.04 -1.32 16.20
CA PHE A 330 -11.01 -0.22 16.08
C PHE A 330 -11.00 0.75 17.27
N GLY A 331 -10.20 0.48 18.30
CA GLY A 331 -10.18 1.25 19.54
C GLY A 331 -11.38 0.94 20.46
N PRO A 332 -11.41 1.55 21.67
CA PRO A 332 -12.56 1.42 22.55
C PRO A 332 -13.81 2.00 21.89
N LYS A 333 -14.90 1.20 21.86
CA LYS A 333 -16.23 1.63 21.40
C LYS A 333 -16.87 2.58 22.40
#